data_AF-A0A3B6SHA4-F1
#
_entry.id   AF-A0A3B6SHA4-F1
#
_cell.length_a   1.000
_cell.length_b   1.000
_cell.length_c   1.000
_cell.angle_alpha   90.00
_cell.angle_beta   90.00
_cell.angle_gamma   90.00
#
_symmetry.space_group_name_H-M   'P 1'
#
loop_
_entity.id
_entity.type
_entity.pdbx_description
1 polymer ?
#
loop_
_entity_poly.entity_id
_entity_poly.type
_entity_poly.pdbx_seq_one_letter_code
_entity_poly.pdbx_strand_id
1 'polypeptide(L)'
;MPNNYYYFNVHFSTGSLFPHMDAHHGGLPITTGDGTTTITARFIKGVDKRATITKGWSDFFRRTHMNEGQAYAFGFKCTSKGLCLIVYSI
;
A
#
# COMPACT_ATOMS: atom_id res chain seq x y z
N MET A 1 -6.55 -19.32 1.22
CA MET A 1 -6.96 -17.91 1.00
C MET A 1 -6.20 -17.41 -0.21
N PRO A 2 -6.85 -16.88 -1.27
CA PRO A 2 -6.11 -16.32 -2.39
C PRO A 2 -5.23 -15.18 -1.87
N ASN A 3 -3.98 -15.14 -2.33
CA ASN A 3 -3.07 -14.03 -2.03
C ASN A 3 -3.63 -12.78 -2.74
N ASN A 4 -4.41 -11.96 -2.04
CA ASN A 4 -4.91 -10.72 -2.62
C ASN A 4 -3.75 -9.72 -2.65
N TYR A 5 -3.11 -9.65 -3.81
CA TYR A 5 -2.14 -8.62 -4.14
C TYR A 5 -2.87 -7.35 -4.56
N TYR A 6 -2.28 -6.20 -4.26
CA TYR A 6 -2.72 -4.92 -4.81
C TYR A 6 -1.61 -4.34 -5.68
N TYR A 7 -1.95 -4.03 -6.93
CA TYR A 7 -1.00 -3.56 -7.92
C TYR A 7 -1.27 -2.10 -8.26
N PHE A 8 -0.22 -1.28 -8.24
CA PHE A 8 -0.29 0.05 -8.81
C PHE A 8 -0.02 -0.01 -10.31
N ASN A 9 -0.64 0.89 -11.06
CA ASN A 9 -0.38 1.07 -12.48
C ASN A 9 1.12 1.35 -12.73
N VAL A 10 1.64 0.95 -13.90
CA VAL A 10 3.08 1.06 -14.25
C VAL A 10 3.58 2.50 -14.26
N HIS A 11 2.80 3.43 -14.82
CA HIS A 11 3.17 4.84 -14.91
C HIS A 11 3.29 5.48 -13.52
N PHE A 12 2.30 5.25 -12.65
CA PHE A 12 2.35 5.71 -11.26
C PHE A 12 3.47 5.03 -10.47
N SER A 13 3.67 3.72 -10.67
CA SER A 13 4.73 2.95 -10.02
C SER A 13 6.11 3.51 -10.34
N THR A 14 6.42 3.66 -11.63
CA THR A 14 7.75 4.08 -12.09
C THR A 14 8.00 5.56 -11.88
N GLY A 15 7.01 6.42 -12.11
CA GLY A 15 7.14 7.87 -11.98
C GLY A 15 7.05 8.40 -10.56
N SER A 16 6.28 7.74 -9.68
CA SER A 16 5.96 8.29 -8.35
C SER A 16 6.40 7.40 -7.19
N LEU A 17 6.31 6.06 -7.29
CA LEU A 17 6.58 5.18 -6.15
C LEU A 17 8.03 4.70 -6.10
N PHE A 18 8.58 4.25 -7.23
CA PHE A 18 9.91 3.65 -7.30
C PHE A 18 11.05 4.52 -6.76
N PRO A 19 11.06 5.86 -6.95
CA PRO A 19 12.07 6.74 -6.35
C PRO A 19 12.06 6.74 -4.82
N HIS A 20 10.94 6.39 -4.19
CA HIS A 20 10.75 6.43 -2.73
C HIS A 20 10.67 5.04 -2.08
N MET A 21 10.70 3.98 -2.89
CA MET A 21 10.74 2.61 -2.40
C MET A 21 12.17 2.26 -1.97
N ASP A 22 12.35 2.10 -0.68
CA ASP A 22 13.58 1.59 -0.09
C ASP A 22 13.87 0.16 -0.58
N ALA A 23 15.07 -0.08 -1.09
CA ALA A 23 15.50 -1.38 -1.57
C ALA A 23 15.72 -2.39 -0.42
N HIS A 24 15.93 -1.91 0.81
CA HIS A 24 16.33 -2.73 1.95
C HIS A 24 15.16 -3.06 2.90
N HIS A 25 14.17 -2.18 3.00
CA HIS A 25 13.02 -2.33 3.89
C HIS A 25 11.74 -2.55 3.08
N GLY A 26 11.52 -3.79 2.63
CA GLY A 26 10.30 -4.17 1.90
C GLY A 26 8.99 -4.11 2.70
N GLY A 27 8.97 -3.40 3.83
CA GLY A 27 7.79 -3.17 4.66
C GLY A 27 7.19 -1.78 4.39
N LEU A 28 5.90 -1.74 4.12
CA LEU A 28 5.10 -0.52 3.95
C LEU A 28 4.07 -0.45 5.07
N PRO A 29 4.20 0.50 6.01
CA PRO A 29 3.11 0.84 6.91
C PRO A 29 1.88 1.29 6.11
N ILE A 30 0.72 0.71 6.43
CA ILE A 30 -0.57 1.10 5.89
C ILE A 30 -1.45 1.50 7.07
N THR A 31 -2.00 2.70 7.02
CA THR A 31 -2.87 3.24 8.07
C THR A 31 -4.18 3.78 7.48
N THR A 32 -5.26 3.72 8.25
CA THR A 32 -6.50 4.40 7.90
C THR A 32 -6.36 5.91 8.06
N GLY A 33 -7.16 6.69 7.33
CA GLY A 33 -7.14 8.16 7.41
C GLY A 33 -7.43 8.72 8.80
N ASP A 34 -8.21 7.98 9.60
CA ASP A 34 -8.51 8.28 11.01
C ASP A 34 -7.44 7.77 12.00
N GLY A 35 -6.42 7.05 11.49
CA GLY A 35 -5.32 6.49 12.28
C GLY A 35 -5.68 5.29 13.17
N THR A 36 -6.93 4.79 13.14
CA THR A 36 -7.40 3.74 14.06
C THR A 36 -6.79 2.38 13.76
N THR A 37 -6.51 2.09 12.49
CA THR A 37 -5.91 0.82 12.06
C THR A 37 -4.58 1.08 11.39
N THR A 38 -3.52 0.43 11.88
CA THR A 38 -2.21 0.42 11.23
C THR A 38 -1.68 -1.00 11.14
N ILE A 39 -1.19 -1.39 9.97
CA ILE A 39 -0.47 -2.65 9.76
C ILE A 39 0.81 -2.39 8.98
N THR A 40 1.69 -3.39 8.93
CA THR A 40 2.82 -3.40 7.99
C THR A 40 2.57 -4.44 6.92
N ALA A 41 2.50 -4.00 5.67
CA ALA A 41 2.40 -4.87 4.50
C ALA A 41 3.75 -5.01 3.80
N ARG A 42 3.91 -6.03 2.97
CA ARG A 42 5.11 -6.19 2.14
C ARG A 42 4.93 -5.43 0.83
N PHE A 43 5.85 -4.54 0.50
CA PHE A 43 5.79 -3.68 -0.67
C PHE A 43 7.02 -3.89 -1.55
N ILE A 44 6.82 -4.30 -2.80
CA ILE A 44 7.90 -4.75 -3.68
C ILE A 44 7.84 -4.08 -5.05
N LYS A 45 9.01 -3.92 -5.66
CA LYS A 45 9.15 -3.62 -7.09
C LYS A 45 8.99 -4.93 -7.85
N GLY A 46 7.87 -5.10 -8.55
CA GLY A 46 7.62 -6.27 -9.39
C GLY A 46 8.49 -6.25 -10.65
N VAL A 47 8.78 -7.43 -11.20
CA VAL A 47 9.49 -7.58 -12.49
C VAL A 47 8.69 -7.00 -13.66
N ASP A 48 7.37 -6.87 -13.49
CA ASP A 48 6.41 -6.24 -14.39
C ASP A 48 6.41 -4.70 -14.29
N LYS A 49 7.38 -4.12 -13.58
CA LYS A 49 7.52 -2.67 -13.32
C LYS A 49 6.34 -2.08 -12.54
N ARG A 50 5.60 -2.90 -11.79
CA ARG A 50 4.54 -2.44 -10.88
C ARG A 50 5.01 -2.46 -9.44
N ALA A 51 4.70 -1.40 -8.72
CA ALA A 51 4.77 -1.43 -7.27
C ALA A 51 3.60 -2.31 -6.78
N THR A 52 3.89 -3.29 -5.94
CA THR A 52 2.91 -4.28 -5.50
C THR A 52 2.89 -4.40 -3.99
N ILE A 53 1.71 -4.27 -3.38
CA ILE A 53 1.48 -4.66 -2.00
C ILE A 53 1.12 -6.14 -1.99
N THR A 54 1.91 -6.92 -1.27
CA THR A 54 1.77 -8.37 -1.22
C THR A 54 1.18 -8.84 0.11
N LYS A 55 2.00 -9.38 1.01
CA LYS A 55 1.54 -9.82 2.32
C LYS A 55 1.00 -8.63 3.12
N GLY A 56 -0.08 -8.83 3.86
CA GLY A 56 -0.69 -7.82 4.72
C GLY A 56 -1.86 -7.07 4.08
N TRP A 57 -1.96 -6.99 2.75
CA TRP A 57 -3.09 -6.28 2.11
C TRP A 57 -4.46 -6.87 2.48
N SER A 58 -4.63 -8.19 2.37
CA SER A 58 -5.87 -8.86 2.80
C SER A 58 -6.19 -8.66 4.29
N ASP A 59 -5.17 -8.55 5.14
CA ASP A 59 -5.37 -8.33 6.58
C ASP A 59 -5.83 -6.90 6.84
N PHE A 60 -5.28 -5.91 6.13
CA PHE A 60 -5.76 -4.53 6.18
C PHE A 60 -7.22 -4.44 5.75
N PHE A 61 -7.57 -5.02 4.59
CA PHE A 61 -8.93 -5.03 4.06
C PHE A 61 -9.93 -5.62 5.08
N ARG A 62 -9.58 -6.76 5.70
CA ARG A 62 -10.42 -7.40 6.71
C ARG A 62 -10.60 -6.56 7.97
N ARG A 63 -9.52 -5.93 8.47
CA ARG A 63 -9.57 -5.14 9.72
C ARG A 63 -10.30 -3.81 9.57
N THR A 64 -10.28 -3.24 8.36
CA THR A 64 -10.87 -1.93 8.08
C THR A 64 -12.29 -2.01 7.55
N HIS A 65 -12.85 -3.22 7.41
CA HIS A 65 -14.18 -3.44 6.84
C HIS A 65 -14.36 -2.72 5.50
N MET A 66 -13.29 -2.63 4.70
CA MET A 66 -13.37 -2.07 3.35
C MET A 66 -14.33 -2.94 2.54
N ASN A 67 -15.24 -2.29 1.80
CA ASN A 67 -16.28 -2.98 1.06
C ASN A 67 -16.03 -2.87 -0.44
N GLU A 68 -16.31 -3.95 -1.16
CA GLU A 68 -16.29 -3.94 -2.62
C GLU A 68 -17.31 -2.92 -3.15
N GLY A 69 -16.95 -2.21 -4.22
CA GLY A 69 -17.77 -1.14 -4.81
C GLY A 69 -17.68 0.22 -4.12
N GLN A 70 -17.05 0.31 -2.94
CA GLN A 70 -16.75 1.60 -2.30
C GLN A 70 -15.47 2.22 -2.85
N ALA A 71 -15.45 3.54 -2.94
CA ALA A 71 -14.29 4.30 -3.38
C ALA A 71 -13.38 4.66 -2.19
N TYR A 72 -12.08 4.47 -2.38
CA TYR A 72 -11.07 4.80 -1.38
C TYR A 72 -9.94 5.61 -2.03
N ALA A 73 -9.46 6.62 -1.30
CA ALA A 73 -8.30 7.41 -1.71
C ALA A 73 -7.02 6.89 -1.04
N PHE A 74 -5.95 6.79 -1.83
CA PHE A 74 -4.64 6.30 -1.40
C PHE A 74 -3.67 7.48 -1.34
N GLY A 75 -3.27 7.88 -0.13
CA GLY A 75 -2.29 8.93 0.12
C GLY A 75 -0.94 8.35 0.49
N PHE A 76 0.10 8.64 -0.30
CA PHE A 76 1.47 8.26 0.03
C PHE A 76 2.17 9.42 0.75
N LYS A 77 2.73 9.14 1.93
CA LYS A 77 3.47 10.11 2.74
C LYS A 77 4.90 9.64 2.93
N CYS A 78 5.86 10.47 2.54
CA CYS A 78 7.26 10.27 2.90
C CYS A 78 7.47 10.62 4.37
N THR A 79 8.07 9.71 5.13
CA THR A 79 8.45 9.91 6.53
C THR A 79 9.96 9.74 6.68
N SER A 80 10.51 10.12 7.84
CA SER A 80 11.92 9.85 8.15
C SER A 80 12.27 8.36 8.17
N LYS A 81 11.27 7.48 8.28
CA LYS A 81 11.42 6.01 8.28
C LYS A 81 11.08 5.37 6.92
N GLY A 82 10.86 6.18 5.89
CA GLY A 82 10.45 5.73 4.56
C GLY A 82 8.98 6.03 4.24
N LEU A 83 8.46 5.33 3.24
CA LEU A 83 7.13 5.55 2.70
C LEU A 83 6.05 4.98 3.63
N CYS A 84 4.95 5.71 3.83
CA CYS A 84 3.74 5.25 4.50
C CYS A 84 2.55 5.43 3.55
N LEU A 85 1.64 4.46 3.54
CA LEU A 85 0.37 4.54 2.83
C LEU A 85 -0.75 4.87 3.81
N ILE A 86 -1.54 5.89 3.50
CA ILE A 86 -2.75 6.27 4.21
C ILE A 86 -3.96 5.99 3.30
N VAL A 87 -4.97 5.30 3.82
CA VAL A 87 -6.18 4.95 3.07
C VAL A 87 -7.37 5.70 3.66
N TYR A 88 -8.02 6.53 2.84
CA TYR A 88 -9.19 7.32 3.21
C TYR A 88 -10.45 6.70 2.59
N SER A 89 -11.52 6.60 3.37
CA SER A 89 -12.87 6.42 2.82
C SER A 89 -13.35 7.75 2.23
N ILE A 90 -14.01 7.70 1.08
CA ILE A 90 -14.61 8.86 0.40
C ILE A 90 -16.10 8.95 0.76
#